data_AF-A0A926AFZ3-F1
#
_entry.id   AF-A0A926AFZ3-F1
#
_cell.length_a   1.000
_cell.length_b   1.000
_cell.length_c   1.000
_cell.angle_alpha   90.00
_cell.angle_beta   90.00
_cell.angle_gamma   90.00
#
_symmetry.space_group_name_H-M   'P 1'
#
loop_
_entity.id
_entity.type
_entity.pdbx_description
1 polymer ?
#
loop_
_entity_poly.entity_id
_entity_poly.type
_entity_poly.pdbx_seq_one_letter_code
_entity_poly.pdbx_strand_id
1 'polypeptide(L)'
;MAPGSTEESVSGNGRSAKTSKGKKGKEDTPNSTAGTEGKNGPLLRQVATDLASLSENLGRLRADVDTLKGLSVPPTAGRGKKGASAGHTPTKRRSGSVTAGLLAALADEPEVAVALAVPGVDSGDKQDTSFVLAPDLSALLSVDTAQVAKLGYAFSSAPKVSLLRLLLTGGEQTAAQLGASSGLTTGSLYHHLRELVHAEVAHSSSRNHFALTPLGRRAALILLALSTDDGR
;
A
#
# COMPACT_ATOMS: atom_id res chain seq x y z
N MET A 1 14.08 -50.58 -28.58
CA MET A 1 13.38 -51.81 -28.97
C MET A 1 12.38 -52.15 -27.89
N ALA A 2 11.10 -52.13 -28.28
CA ALA A 2 9.95 -52.84 -27.71
C ALA A 2 9.44 -52.50 -26.28
N PRO A 3 8.11 -52.69 -26.05
CA PRO A 3 7.28 -51.74 -25.31
C PRO A 3 6.48 -52.39 -24.16
N GLY A 4 5.70 -51.60 -23.43
CA GLY A 4 4.76 -52.09 -22.43
C GLY A 4 3.50 -51.22 -22.34
N SER A 5 2.50 -51.61 -23.12
CA SER A 5 1.13 -51.08 -23.12
C SER A 5 0.38 -51.43 -21.84
N THR A 6 -0.57 -50.59 -21.43
CA THR A 6 -1.84 -51.07 -20.84
C THR A 6 -2.93 -50.03 -21.04
N GLU A 7 -3.94 -50.44 -21.81
CA GLU A 7 -5.28 -49.88 -21.89
C GLU A 7 -6.04 -50.19 -20.61
N GLU A 8 -7.02 -49.35 -20.21
CA GLU A 8 -8.43 -49.78 -20.07
C GLU A 8 -9.35 -48.67 -19.51
N SER A 9 -10.29 -48.25 -20.38
CA SER A 9 -11.75 -48.46 -20.25
C SER A 9 -12.59 -47.78 -19.12
N VAL A 10 -13.57 -46.99 -19.61
CA VAL A 10 -15.04 -47.19 -19.42
C VAL A 10 -15.84 -46.36 -18.39
N SER A 11 -16.79 -45.62 -18.98
CA SER A 11 -18.23 -45.45 -18.62
C SER A 11 -18.67 -44.49 -17.51
N GLY A 12 -19.69 -43.70 -17.84
CA GLY A 12 -20.45 -42.89 -16.89
C GLY A 12 -21.56 -42.05 -17.52
N ASN A 13 -22.59 -42.74 -18.02
CA ASN A 13 -23.82 -42.24 -18.64
C ASN A 13 -24.65 -41.32 -17.70
N GLY A 14 -25.44 -40.37 -18.21
CA GLY A 14 -26.38 -39.62 -17.36
C GLY A 14 -27.22 -38.51 -17.99
N ARG A 15 -28.00 -38.80 -19.05
CA ARG A 15 -29.12 -37.96 -19.51
C ARG A 15 -30.31 -38.07 -18.55
N SER A 16 -30.99 -36.96 -18.26
CA SER A 16 -32.42 -36.97 -17.93
C SER A 16 -33.08 -35.64 -18.28
N ALA A 17 -34.03 -35.74 -19.21
CA ALA A 17 -35.02 -34.73 -19.52
C ALA A 17 -36.29 -35.01 -18.70
N LYS A 18 -37.02 -33.97 -18.28
CA LYS A 18 -38.49 -34.05 -18.25
C LYS A 18 -39.15 -32.68 -18.20
N THR A 19 -40.09 -32.55 -19.13
CA THR A 19 -41.12 -31.54 -19.31
C THR A 19 -42.19 -31.62 -18.22
N SER A 20 -42.85 -30.51 -17.90
CA SER A 20 -44.29 -30.53 -17.65
C SER A 20 -44.92 -29.14 -17.86
N LYS A 21 -46.18 -29.20 -18.26
CA LYS A 21 -46.95 -28.21 -19.01
C LYS A 21 -48.18 -27.87 -18.17
N GLY A 22 -48.42 -26.58 -17.96
CA GLY A 22 -49.74 -25.93 -17.86
C GLY A 22 -50.72 -26.33 -16.76
N LYS A 23 -51.24 -25.33 -16.03
CA LYS A 23 -52.69 -25.21 -15.81
C LYS A 23 -53.09 -23.77 -15.52
N LYS A 24 -54.19 -23.36 -16.17
CA LYS A 24 -54.81 -22.04 -16.24
C LYS A 24 -56.12 -22.08 -15.44
N GLY A 25 -56.46 -20.98 -14.77
CA GLY A 25 -57.84 -20.60 -14.44
C GLY A 25 -58.23 -20.59 -12.96
N LYS A 26 -58.53 -19.40 -12.41
CA LYS A 26 -59.89 -18.80 -12.36
C LYS A 26 -60.25 -18.15 -10.99
N GLU A 27 -60.38 -16.82 -11.04
CA GLU A 27 -61.36 -15.88 -10.42
C GLU A 27 -61.76 -15.93 -8.91
N ASP A 28 -61.56 -14.75 -8.30
CA ASP A 28 -62.53 -13.88 -7.59
C ASP A 28 -62.79 -13.97 -6.06
N THR A 29 -62.10 -13.04 -5.37
CA THR A 29 -62.54 -12.06 -4.32
C THR A 29 -63.22 -12.50 -3.01
N PRO A 30 -63.33 -11.62 -1.98
CA PRO A 30 -62.41 -10.58 -1.50
C PRO A 30 -62.11 -10.78 0.00
N ASN A 31 -60.98 -10.28 0.53
CA ASN A 31 -60.91 -10.09 1.99
C ASN A 31 -60.03 -8.91 2.42
N SER A 32 -60.70 -7.99 3.09
CA SER A 32 -60.26 -7.18 4.22
C SER A 32 -59.01 -6.30 4.08
N THR A 33 -59.29 -5.01 3.89
CA THR A 33 -58.44 -3.88 4.25
C THR A 33 -58.12 -3.90 5.75
N ALA A 34 -56.92 -4.35 6.10
CA ALA A 34 -56.34 -4.14 7.44
C ALA A 34 -54.84 -3.82 7.30
N GLY A 35 -54.51 -2.54 7.54
CA GLY A 35 -53.21 -2.02 7.96
C GLY A 35 -51.94 -2.69 7.44
N THR A 36 -51.50 -2.33 6.23
CA THR A 36 -50.08 -2.45 5.88
C THR A 36 -49.30 -1.29 6.50
N GLU A 37 -49.07 -1.33 7.81
CA GLU A 37 -47.81 -0.79 8.35
C GLU A 37 -46.70 -1.66 7.75
N GLY A 38 -46.19 -1.21 6.62
CA GLY A 38 -45.20 -1.94 5.85
C GLY A 38 -44.00 -2.30 6.72
N LYS A 39 -43.55 -3.55 6.60
CA LYS A 39 -42.33 -4.11 7.22
C LYS A 39 -41.05 -3.28 7.00
N ASN A 40 -41.13 -2.20 6.21
CA ASN A 40 -40.08 -1.23 5.93
C ASN A 40 -40.01 -0.07 6.94
N GLY A 41 -41.02 0.10 7.81
CA GLY A 41 -41.04 1.18 8.81
C GLY A 41 -39.79 1.22 9.72
N PRO A 42 -39.33 0.09 10.26
CA PRO A 42 -38.10 0.05 11.07
C PRO A 42 -36.84 0.35 10.26
N LEU A 43 -36.74 -0.16 9.02
CA LEU A 43 -35.60 0.08 8.14
C LEU A 43 -35.51 1.55 7.72
N LEU A 44 -36.63 2.19 7.41
CA LEU A 44 -36.67 3.62 7.07
C LEU A 44 -36.31 4.50 8.26
N ARG A 45 -36.69 4.12 9.49
CA ARG A 45 -36.25 4.81 10.72
C ARG A 45 -34.76 4.62 10.97
N GLN A 46 -34.22 3.43 10.72
CA GLN A 46 -32.78 3.17 10.84
C GLN A 46 -31.99 4.00 9.84
N VAL A 47 -32.38 3.99 8.56
CA VAL A 47 -31.73 4.78 7.51
C VAL A 47 -31.80 6.29 7.82
N ALA A 48 -32.92 6.78 8.35
CA ALA A 48 -33.04 8.18 8.77
C ALA A 48 -32.10 8.51 9.94
N THR A 49 -31.92 7.59 10.89
CA THR A 49 -31.02 7.75 12.03
C THR A 49 -29.55 7.74 11.57
N ASP A 50 -29.21 6.83 10.66
CA ASP A 50 -27.87 6.71 10.10
C ASP A 50 -27.52 7.97 9.29
N LEU A 51 -28.46 8.48 8.48
CA LEU A 51 -28.29 9.75 7.74
C LEU A 51 -28.15 10.95 8.67
N ALA A 52 -28.90 11.01 9.77
CA ALA A 52 -28.76 12.07 10.76
C ALA A 52 -27.37 12.04 11.41
N SER A 53 -26.90 10.85 11.81
CA SER A 53 -25.55 10.67 12.38
C SER A 53 -24.44 11.04 11.40
N LEU A 54 -24.61 10.71 10.11
CA LEU A 54 -23.66 11.05 9.06
C LEU A 54 -23.60 12.56 8.82
N SER A 55 -24.76 13.23 8.83
CA SER A 55 -24.83 14.70 8.69
C SER A 55 -24.15 15.43 9.85
N GLU A 56 -24.27 14.92 11.07
CA GLU A 56 -23.61 15.47 12.26
C GLU A 56 -22.09 15.30 12.18
N ASN A 57 -21.64 14.09 11.78
CA ASN A 57 -20.21 13.80 11.60
C ASN A 57 -19.57 14.69 10.53
N LEU A 58 -20.27 14.94 9.41
CA LEU A 58 -19.81 15.86 8.38
C LEU A 58 -19.75 17.31 8.88
N GLY A 59 -20.70 17.72 9.74
CA GLY A 59 -20.69 19.03 10.38
C GLY A 59 -19.47 19.23 11.28
N ARG A 60 -19.14 18.24 12.12
CA ARG A 60 -17.95 18.27 12.99
C ARG A 60 -16.66 18.32 12.16
N LEU A 61 -16.55 17.46 11.15
CA LEU A 61 -15.37 17.41 10.27
C LEU A 61 -15.15 18.75 9.54
N ARG A 62 -16.23 19.41 9.11
CA ARG A 62 -16.14 20.73 8.48
C ARG A 62 -15.65 21.80 9.46
N ALA A 63 -16.13 21.78 10.71
CA ALA A 63 -15.69 22.71 11.74
C ALA A 63 -14.19 22.54 12.06
N ASP A 64 -13.70 21.30 12.11
CA ASP A 64 -12.28 21.01 12.33
C ASP A 64 -11.41 21.55 11.18
N VAL A 65 -11.86 21.37 9.94
CA VAL A 65 -11.18 21.90 8.74
C VAL A 65 -11.12 23.43 8.76
N ASP A 66 -12.19 24.10 9.15
CA ASP A 66 -12.22 25.57 9.24
C ASP A 66 -11.35 26.08 10.39
N THR A 67 -11.28 25.35 11.51
CA THR A 67 -10.38 25.65 12.63
C THR A 67 -8.90 25.53 12.22
N LEU A 68 -8.56 24.51 11.42
CA LEU A 68 -7.21 24.34 10.87
C LEU A 68 -6.84 25.42 9.85
N LYS A 69 -7.80 25.94 9.08
CA LYS A 69 -7.59 27.09 8.17
C LYS A 69 -7.41 28.41 8.93
N GLY A 70 -8.00 28.55 10.11
CA GLY A 70 -7.87 29.72 10.98
C GLY A 70 -6.49 29.88 11.64
N LEU A 71 -5.69 28.81 11.73
CA LEU A 71 -4.32 28.82 12.26
C LEU A 71 -3.29 29.33 11.23
N SER A 72 -3.60 30.45 10.56
CA SER A 72 -2.67 31.16 9.68
C SER A 72 -1.48 31.68 10.48
N VAL A 73 -0.30 31.10 10.25
CA VAL A 73 0.98 31.55 10.82
C VAL A 73 1.32 32.93 10.24
N PRO A 74 1.69 33.93 11.06
CA PRO A 74 2.05 35.24 10.53
C PRO A 74 3.32 35.16 9.66
N PRO A 75 3.41 35.95 8.58
CA PRO A 75 4.57 35.95 7.70
C PRO A 75 5.77 36.57 8.41
N THR A 76 6.81 35.78 8.67
CA THR A 76 8.11 36.27 9.10
C THR A 76 8.80 36.99 7.93
N ALA A 77 9.01 38.29 8.08
CA ALA A 77 9.78 39.12 7.17
C ALA A 77 11.25 38.66 7.13
N GLY A 78 11.77 38.38 5.92
CA GLY A 78 13.12 37.90 5.69
C GLY A 78 13.66 38.34 4.33
N ARG A 79 14.56 39.32 4.38
CA ARG A 79 15.14 40.15 3.32
C ARG A 79 16.24 39.41 2.52
N GLY A 80 16.03 39.28 1.20
CA GLY A 80 17.01 39.48 0.10
C GLY A 80 18.16 38.48 -0.16
N LYS A 81 18.19 37.90 -1.37
CA LYS A 81 19.13 38.27 -2.48
C LYS A 81 18.98 37.33 -3.70
N LYS A 82 19.17 37.93 -4.89
CA LYS A 82 19.16 37.32 -6.23
C LYS A 82 20.33 36.35 -6.44
N GLY A 83 20.08 35.28 -7.17
CA GLY A 83 21.09 34.44 -7.83
C GLY A 83 20.40 33.44 -8.75
N ALA A 84 20.50 33.65 -10.06
CA ALA A 84 19.94 32.78 -11.09
C ALA A 84 20.71 31.45 -11.17
N SER A 85 19.97 30.35 -11.28
CA SER A 85 20.42 29.12 -11.95
C SER A 85 19.21 28.25 -12.25
N ALA A 86 19.08 27.85 -13.52
CA ALA A 86 18.09 26.90 -13.98
C ALA A 86 18.38 25.52 -13.37
N GLY A 87 17.36 24.93 -12.74
CA GLY A 87 17.41 23.58 -12.20
C GLY A 87 16.03 23.17 -11.74
N HIS A 88 15.53 22.06 -12.29
CA HIS A 88 14.32 21.37 -11.86
C HIS A 88 14.28 21.33 -10.32
N THR A 89 13.27 21.97 -9.73
CA THR A 89 13.06 21.93 -8.28
C THR A 89 12.46 20.58 -7.91
N PRO A 90 13.13 19.73 -7.11
CA PRO A 90 12.44 18.66 -6.43
C PRO A 90 11.47 19.32 -5.46
N THR A 91 10.18 19.14 -5.69
CA THR A 91 9.11 19.66 -4.84
C THR A 91 9.34 19.16 -3.41
N LYS A 92 9.58 20.12 -2.52
CA LYS A 92 9.87 19.91 -1.10
C LYS A 92 8.64 19.29 -0.44
N ARG A 93 8.65 17.96 -0.29
CA ARG A 93 7.58 17.16 0.34
C ARG A 93 7.41 17.59 1.79
N ARG A 94 6.35 18.34 2.06
CA ARG A 94 5.78 18.47 3.42
C ARG A 94 5.14 17.13 3.77
N SER A 95 5.38 16.65 4.98
CA SER A 95 4.65 15.53 5.59
C SER A 95 3.18 15.93 5.69
N GLY A 96 2.44 15.68 4.61
CA GLY A 96 1.00 15.81 4.52
C GLY A 96 0.41 14.41 4.45
N SER A 97 -0.85 14.27 4.85
CA SER A 97 -1.60 13.02 4.73
C SER A 97 -1.32 12.35 3.38
N VAL A 98 -1.00 11.06 3.38
CA VAL A 98 -0.72 10.29 2.15
C VAL A 98 -1.88 10.38 1.18
N THR A 99 -3.12 10.48 1.69
CA THR A 99 -4.31 10.72 0.88
C THR A 99 -4.28 12.09 0.19
N ALA A 100 -3.85 13.15 0.88
CA ALA A 100 -3.68 14.47 0.28
C ALA A 100 -2.54 14.49 -0.74
N GLY A 101 -1.44 13.79 -0.46
CA GLY A 101 -0.33 13.62 -1.41
C GLY A 101 -0.74 12.84 -2.65
N LEU A 102 -1.58 11.81 -2.51
CA LEU A 102 -2.08 11.01 -3.62
C LEU A 102 -3.09 11.80 -4.44
N LEU A 103 -4.03 12.50 -3.81
CA LEU A 103 -4.98 13.37 -4.51
C LEU A 103 -4.26 14.48 -5.28
N ALA A 104 -3.23 15.08 -4.69
CA ALA A 104 -2.40 16.07 -5.36
C ALA A 104 -1.62 15.47 -6.53
N ALA A 105 -1.07 14.27 -6.37
CA ALA A 105 -0.40 13.57 -7.47
C ALA A 105 -1.36 13.24 -8.61
N LEU A 106 -2.56 12.70 -8.30
CA LEU A 106 -3.57 12.35 -9.31
C LEU A 106 -4.13 13.56 -10.04
N ALA A 107 -4.18 14.74 -9.40
CA ALA A 107 -4.61 15.98 -10.04
C ALA A 107 -3.66 16.45 -11.16
N ASP A 108 -2.42 15.93 -11.19
CA ASP A 108 -1.43 16.22 -12.23
C ASP A 108 -1.45 15.18 -13.36
N GLU A 109 -2.49 14.31 -13.41
CA GLU A 109 -2.68 13.25 -14.42
C GLU A 109 -1.41 12.41 -14.67
N PRO A 110 -0.82 11.81 -13.63
CA PRO A 110 0.46 11.13 -13.75
C PRO A 110 0.27 9.80 -14.47
N GLU A 111 1.22 9.46 -15.33
CA GLU A 111 1.20 8.17 -16.02
C GLU A 111 1.42 7.00 -15.05
N VAL A 112 2.19 7.22 -13.98
CA VAL A 112 2.44 6.24 -12.91
C VAL A 112 2.37 6.93 -11.55
N ALA A 113 1.58 6.37 -10.63
CA ALA A 113 1.56 6.77 -9.23
C ALA A 113 1.60 5.55 -8.31
N VAL A 114 2.50 5.56 -7.32
CA VAL A 114 2.64 4.56 -6.27
C VAL A 114 2.46 5.25 -4.93
N ALA A 115 1.39 4.92 -4.22
CA ALA A 115 1.19 5.35 -2.84
C ALA A 115 1.29 4.14 -1.91
N LEU A 116 2.09 4.30 -0.85
CA LEU A 116 2.14 3.35 0.25
C LEU A 116 1.70 4.05 1.53
N ALA A 117 0.74 3.47 2.22
CA ALA A 117 0.33 3.87 3.55
C ALA A 117 0.54 2.68 4.50
N VAL A 118 1.32 2.89 5.57
CA VAL A 118 1.54 1.89 6.61
C VAL A 118 0.87 2.41 7.89
N PRO A 119 -0.37 1.99 8.20
CA PRO A 119 -1.09 2.48 9.37
C PRO A 119 -0.48 1.94 10.67
N GLY A 120 -0.53 2.75 11.73
CA GLY A 120 -0.22 2.30 13.10
C GLY A 120 1.26 2.14 13.44
N VAL A 121 2.18 2.54 12.57
CA VAL A 121 3.60 2.67 12.92
C VAL A 121 3.85 4.08 13.46
N ASP A 122 3.47 4.31 14.71
CA ASP A 122 4.01 5.39 15.53
C ASP A 122 5.43 5.00 15.96
N SER A 123 6.32 4.75 14.98
CA SER A 123 7.73 4.78 15.29
C SER A 123 8.00 6.23 15.67
N GLY A 124 8.41 6.50 16.92
CA GLY A 124 8.92 7.82 17.34
C GLY A 124 10.14 8.30 16.55
N ASP A 125 10.47 7.62 15.45
CA ASP A 125 11.42 7.97 14.44
C ASP A 125 10.72 8.80 13.35
N LYS A 126 11.27 9.96 13.01
CA LYS A 126 10.70 10.95 12.09
C LYS A 126 10.72 10.50 10.61
N GLN A 127 10.74 9.20 10.36
CA GLN A 127 10.84 8.65 9.02
C GLN A 127 9.44 8.29 8.53
N ASP A 128 8.97 9.06 7.54
CA ASP A 128 7.70 8.86 6.84
C ASP A 128 7.61 7.39 6.35
N THR A 129 6.91 6.55 7.09
CA THR A 129 6.59 5.16 6.73
C THR A 129 5.56 5.09 5.60
N SER A 130 4.93 6.23 5.30
CA SER A 130 3.94 6.38 4.26
C SER A 130 4.37 7.45 3.27
N PHE A 131 4.22 7.19 1.97
CA PHE A 131 4.74 8.06 0.92
C PHE A 131 3.98 7.87 -0.40
N VAL A 132 4.00 8.91 -1.24
CA VAL A 132 3.48 8.92 -2.63
C VAL A 132 4.58 9.25 -3.65
N LEU A 133 4.88 8.34 -4.55
CA LEU A 133 5.74 8.57 -5.71
C LEU A 133 4.85 8.70 -6.94
N ALA A 134 5.01 9.77 -7.71
CA ALA A 134 4.31 9.93 -8.98
C ALA A 134 5.28 10.50 -10.03
N PRO A 135 6.31 9.74 -10.43
CA PRO A 135 7.19 10.15 -11.50
C PRO A 135 6.46 10.06 -12.84
N ASP A 136 6.72 11.01 -13.74
CA ASP A 136 6.32 10.86 -15.14
C ASP A 136 7.15 9.75 -15.82
N LEU A 137 6.66 9.21 -16.93
CA LEU A 137 7.34 8.13 -17.65
C LEU A 137 8.70 8.54 -18.20
N SER A 138 8.88 9.79 -18.62
CA SER A 138 10.16 10.26 -19.15
C SER A 138 11.24 10.26 -18.07
N ALA A 139 10.88 10.67 -16.85
CA ALA A 139 11.74 10.60 -15.68
C ALA A 139 12.09 9.13 -15.35
N LEU A 140 11.12 8.22 -15.39
CA LEU A 140 11.37 6.78 -15.18
C LEU A 140 12.34 6.20 -16.23
N LEU A 141 12.14 6.52 -17.50
CA LEU A 141 12.97 6.03 -18.60
C LEU A 141 14.37 6.67 -18.62
N SER A 142 14.56 7.81 -17.93
CA SER A 142 15.85 8.48 -17.79
C SER A 142 16.72 7.98 -16.64
N VAL A 143 16.20 7.06 -15.80
CA VAL A 143 16.94 6.53 -14.66
C VAL A 143 18.14 5.70 -15.13
N ASP A 144 19.28 5.91 -14.49
CA ASP A 144 20.50 5.14 -14.77
C ASP A 144 20.29 3.63 -14.52
N THR A 145 20.44 2.84 -15.58
CA THR A 145 20.33 1.38 -15.55
C THR A 145 21.29 0.75 -14.55
N ALA A 146 22.49 1.32 -14.36
CA ALA A 146 23.43 0.78 -13.37
C ALA A 146 22.89 0.93 -11.95
N GLN A 147 22.22 2.04 -11.64
CA GLN A 147 21.57 2.25 -10.35
C GLN A 147 20.38 1.29 -10.16
N VAL A 148 19.57 1.08 -11.19
CA VAL A 148 18.46 0.10 -11.15
C VAL A 148 19.00 -1.31 -10.89
N ALA A 149 20.08 -1.71 -11.57
CA ALA A 149 20.70 -3.02 -11.41
C ALA A 149 21.28 -3.21 -10.00
N LYS A 150 21.94 -2.20 -9.42
CA LYS A 150 22.41 -2.23 -8.03
C LYS A 150 21.27 -2.42 -7.04
N LEU A 151 20.18 -1.68 -7.22
CA LEU A 151 18.99 -1.80 -6.38
C LEU A 151 18.39 -3.20 -6.51
N GLY A 152 18.14 -3.67 -7.74
CA GLY A 152 17.63 -5.02 -7.99
C GLY A 152 18.52 -6.12 -7.40
N TYR A 153 19.85 -5.96 -7.49
CA TYR A 153 20.80 -6.88 -6.87
C TYR A 153 20.71 -6.89 -5.34
N ALA A 154 20.42 -5.77 -4.69
CA ALA A 154 20.22 -5.73 -3.24
C ALA A 154 19.03 -6.59 -2.79
N PHE A 155 18.02 -6.73 -3.63
CA PHE A 155 16.78 -7.45 -3.34
C PHE A 155 16.71 -8.87 -3.92
N SER A 156 17.75 -9.32 -4.64
CA SER A 156 17.73 -10.59 -5.37
C SER A 156 18.00 -11.84 -4.53
N SER A 157 18.25 -11.73 -3.23
CA SER A 157 18.55 -12.88 -2.38
C SER A 157 17.69 -12.93 -1.12
N ALA A 158 17.21 -14.13 -0.77
CA ALA A 158 16.43 -14.36 0.44
C ALA A 158 17.16 -13.93 1.73
N PRO A 159 18.49 -14.16 1.90
CA PRO A 159 19.23 -13.63 3.04
C PRO A 159 19.21 -12.10 3.13
N LYS A 160 19.37 -11.40 2.00
CA LYS A 160 19.32 -9.93 1.96
C LYS A 160 17.93 -9.42 2.32
N VAL A 161 16.87 -10.00 1.74
CA VAL A 161 15.49 -9.65 2.08
C VAL A 161 15.18 -9.91 3.56
N SER A 162 15.68 -11.01 4.15
CA SER A 162 15.55 -11.29 5.58
C SER A 162 16.20 -10.22 6.45
N LEU A 163 17.44 -9.82 6.14
CA LEU A 163 18.13 -8.73 6.84
C LEU A 163 17.38 -7.40 6.72
N LEU A 164 16.84 -7.09 5.54
CA LEU A 164 16.05 -5.88 5.33
C LEU A 164 14.76 -5.88 6.16
N ARG A 165 14.09 -7.03 6.32
CA ARG A 165 12.92 -7.18 7.21
C ARG A 165 13.29 -6.96 8.68
N LEU A 166 14.44 -7.48 9.12
CA LEU A 166 14.94 -7.26 10.48
C LEU A 166 15.21 -5.77 10.72
N LEU A 167 15.84 -5.08 9.77
CA LEU A 167 16.10 -3.63 9.88
C LEU A 167 14.83 -2.79 9.75
N LEU A 168 13.84 -3.21 8.97
CA LEU A 168 12.54 -2.53 8.89
C LEU A 168 11.80 -2.55 10.22
N THR A 169 11.83 -3.70 10.92
CA THR A 169 11.07 -3.95 12.15
C THR A 169 11.81 -3.48 13.40
N GLY A 170 13.12 -3.74 13.48
CA GLY A 170 13.93 -3.38 14.65
C GLY A 170 14.70 -2.07 14.52
N GLY A 171 14.61 -1.37 13.39
CA GLY A 171 15.35 -0.13 13.16
C GLY A 171 16.86 -0.36 13.05
N GLU A 172 17.64 0.52 13.69
CA GLU A 172 19.09 0.38 13.77
C GLU A 172 19.48 -0.84 14.60
N GLN A 173 20.26 -1.75 14.01
CA GLN A 173 20.70 -2.97 14.68
C GLN A 173 22.20 -3.22 14.51
N THR A 174 22.77 -3.90 15.50
CA THR A 174 24.16 -4.37 15.44
C THR A 174 24.32 -5.60 14.56
N ALA A 175 25.52 -5.83 14.01
CA ALA A 175 25.85 -7.08 13.33
C ALA A 175 25.58 -8.32 14.20
N ALA A 176 25.81 -8.24 15.51
CA ALA A 176 25.54 -9.35 16.42
C ALA A 176 24.04 -9.67 16.51
N GLN A 177 23.19 -8.65 16.65
CA GLN A 177 21.73 -8.82 16.68
C GLN A 177 21.20 -9.37 15.35
N LEU A 178 21.71 -8.84 14.22
CA LEU A 178 21.34 -9.29 12.89
C LEU A 178 21.79 -10.74 12.64
N GLY A 179 23.00 -11.11 13.05
CA GLY A 179 23.50 -12.49 12.94
C GLY A 179 22.67 -13.48 13.76
N ALA A 180 22.37 -13.14 15.01
CA ALA A 180 21.54 -13.97 15.88
C ALA A 180 20.13 -14.19 15.32
N SER A 181 19.52 -13.15 14.74
CA SER A 181 18.14 -13.20 14.24
C SER A 181 18.03 -13.82 12.84
N SER A 182 19.06 -13.68 12.01
CA SER A 182 19.07 -14.18 10.63
C SER A 182 19.58 -15.62 10.50
N GLY A 183 20.29 -16.14 11.51
CA GLY A 183 20.94 -17.45 11.45
C GLY A 183 22.12 -17.51 10.47
N LEU A 184 22.59 -16.37 9.96
CA LEU A 184 23.71 -16.30 9.02
C LEU A 184 25.04 -16.46 9.76
N THR A 185 26.00 -17.11 9.10
CA THR A 185 27.38 -17.13 9.57
C THR A 185 27.97 -15.72 9.50
N THR A 186 28.97 -15.43 10.34
CA THR A 186 29.62 -14.10 10.40
C THR A 186 30.11 -13.64 9.02
N GLY A 187 30.75 -14.53 8.25
CA GLY A 187 31.25 -14.20 6.91
C GLY A 187 30.13 -13.86 5.92
N SER A 188 29.06 -14.67 5.89
CA SER A 188 27.89 -14.43 5.03
C SER A 188 27.15 -13.15 5.41
N LEU A 189 26.99 -12.89 6.72
CA LEU A 189 26.35 -11.69 7.23
C LEU A 189 27.07 -10.42 6.74
N TYR A 190 28.38 -10.31 6.98
CA TYR A 190 29.14 -9.13 6.56
C TYR A 190 29.20 -8.99 5.05
N HIS A 191 29.23 -10.10 4.31
CA HIS A 191 29.15 -10.08 2.86
C HIS A 191 27.84 -9.45 2.39
N HIS A 192 26.69 -9.91 2.89
CA HIS A 192 25.39 -9.35 2.51
C HIS A 192 25.19 -7.91 3.00
N LEU A 193 25.61 -7.57 4.22
CA LEU A 193 25.53 -6.19 4.71
C LEU A 193 26.38 -5.25 3.86
N ARG A 194 27.58 -5.68 3.45
CA ARG A 194 28.42 -4.91 2.54
C ARG A 194 27.71 -4.68 1.20
N GLU A 195 27.09 -5.70 0.62
CA GLU A 195 26.31 -5.53 -0.62
C GLU A 195 25.15 -4.55 -0.47
N LEU A 196 24.40 -4.65 0.63
CA LEU A 196 23.29 -3.73 0.92
C LEU A 196 23.77 -2.28 1.10
N VAL A 197 24.95 -2.08 1.68
CA VAL A 197 25.59 -0.76 1.81
C VAL A 197 26.09 -0.24 0.46
N HIS A 198 26.72 -1.10 -0.37
CA HIS A 198 27.15 -0.72 -1.72
C HIS A 198 26.00 -0.36 -2.65
N ALA A 199 24.82 -0.94 -2.42
CA ALA A 199 23.60 -0.60 -3.14
C ALA A 199 22.84 0.61 -2.55
N GLU A 200 23.39 1.27 -1.51
CA GLU A 200 22.78 2.43 -0.84
C GLU A 200 21.41 2.13 -0.21
N VAL A 201 21.11 0.85 0.04
CA VAL A 201 19.88 0.38 0.68
C VAL A 201 20.03 0.43 2.21
N ALA A 202 21.24 0.16 2.71
CA ALA A 202 21.58 0.28 4.11
C ALA A 202 22.77 1.23 4.29
N HIS A 203 22.95 1.74 5.50
CA HIS A 203 24.15 2.47 5.90
C HIS A 203 24.66 1.98 7.25
N SER A 204 25.94 2.22 7.52
CA SER A 204 26.52 2.01 8.84
C SER A 204 26.41 3.31 9.63
N SER A 205 25.54 3.38 10.62
CA SER A 205 25.35 4.57 11.49
C SER A 205 26.56 4.77 12.43
N SER A 206 27.08 3.68 12.97
CA SER A 206 28.26 3.63 13.83
C SER A 206 28.97 2.28 13.66
N ARG A 207 30.04 2.05 14.43
CA ARG A 207 30.83 0.81 14.32
C ARG A 207 29.93 -0.40 14.56
N ASN A 208 29.80 -1.25 13.55
CA ASN A 208 28.97 -2.46 13.53
C ASN A 208 27.45 -2.22 13.72
N HIS A 209 26.96 -0.99 13.55
CA HIS A 209 25.53 -0.69 13.58
C HIS A 209 25.04 -0.35 12.17
N PHE A 210 23.91 -0.93 11.80
CA PHE A 210 23.33 -0.85 10.46
C PHE A 210 21.88 -0.37 10.56
N ALA A 211 21.50 0.52 9.64
CA ALA A 211 20.13 0.98 9.48
C ALA A 211 19.79 1.12 7.99
N LEU A 212 18.50 1.14 7.66
CA LEU A 212 18.04 1.37 6.30
C LEU A 212 18.18 2.84 5.93
N THR A 213 18.62 3.10 4.71
CA THR A 213 18.49 4.44 4.12
C THR A 213 17.01 4.72 3.83
N PRO A 214 16.61 6.00 3.61
CA PRO A 214 15.26 6.31 3.15
C PRO A 214 14.90 5.62 1.83
N LEU A 215 15.86 5.44 0.92
CA LEU A 215 15.68 4.69 -0.32
C LEU A 215 15.41 3.22 -0.02
N GLY A 216 16.27 2.58 0.79
CA GLY A 216 16.17 1.17 1.11
C GLY A 216 14.90 0.82 1.88
N ARG A 217 14.47 1.68 2.80
CA ARG A 217 13.18 1.55 3.50
C ARG A 217 12.02 1.53 2.51
N ARG A 218 11.93 2.54 1.62
CA ARG A 218 10.84 2.62 0.62
C ARG A 218 10.86 1.43 -0.34
N ALA A 219 12.03 1.08 -0.87
CA ALA A 219 12.18 -0.02 -1.81
C ALA A 219 11.82 -1.38 -1.17
N ALA A 220 12.27 -1.63 0.06
CA ALA A 220 11.92 -2.85 0.80
C ALA A 220 10.41 -2.93 1.06
N LEU A 221 9.77 -1.83 1.47
CA LEU A 221 8.32 -1.80 1.69
C LEU A 221 7.53 -2.03 0.40
N ILE A 222 7.91 -1.40 -0.72
CA ILE A 222 7.28 -1.64 -2.03
C ILE A 222 7.43 -3.10 -2.43
N LEU A 223 8.64 -3.65 -2.35
CA LEU A 223 8.90 -5.04 -2.70
C LEU A 223 8.04 -6.00 -1.87
N LEU A 224 8.00 -5.78 -0.55
CA LEU A 224 7.20 -6.62 0.35
C LEU A 224 5.70 -6.49 0.04
N ALA A 225 5.20 -5.29 -0.22
CA ALA A 225 3.81 -5.06 -0.60
C ALA A 225 3.46 -5.67 -1.97
N LEU A 226 4.37 -5.66 -2.94
CA LEU A 226 4.17 -6.37 -4.21
C LEU A 226 4.24 -7.89 -4.06
N SER A 227 4.91 -8.38 -3.01
CA SER A 227 4.99 -9.81 -2.69
C SER A 227 3.84 -10.32 -1.82
N THR A 228 3.03 -9.42 -1.23
CA THR A 228 1.78 -9.83 -0.60
C THR A 228 0.83 -10.20 -1.72
N ASP A 229 0.73 -11.50 -1.97
CA ASP A 229 -0.31 -12.05 -2.82
C ASP A 229 -1.65 -11.69 -2.15
N ASP A 230 -2.40 -10.77 -2.75
CA ASP A 230 -3.81 -10.57 -2.44
C ASP A 230 -4.53 -11.81 -2.96
N GLY A 231 -4.38 -12.93 -2.24
CA GLY A 231 -5.11 -14.17 -2.45
C GLY A 231 -6.61 -13.94 -2.23
N ARG A 232 -7.27 -13.37 -3.23
CA ARG A 232 -8.68 -13.50 -3.57
C ARG A 232 -8.80 -14.02 -4.99
#